data_AF-A0A3M5W0C5-F1
#
_entry.id   AF-A0A3M5W0C5-F1
#
_cell.length_a   1.000
_cell.length_b   1.000
_cell.length_c   1.000
_cell.angle_alpha   90.00
_cell.angle_beta   90.00
_cell.angle_gamma   90.00
#
_symmetry.space_group_name_H-M   'P 1'
#
loop_
_entity.id
_entity.type
_entity.pdbx_description
1 polymer ?
#
loop_
_entity_poly.entity_id
_entity_poly.type
_entity_poly.pdbx_seq_one_letter_code
_entity_poly.pdbx_strand_id
1 'polypeptide(L)'
;MPWKYGFKSVKSIVRISLVSEQPKTTWQSIAANEYGFYANVNPMVDHPRWTQARERRLPSGLFSPNLRETKMFNGYEEEVGALYAGMNLRKDY
;
A
#
# COMPACT_ATOMS: atom_id res chain seq x y z
N MET A 1 -8.82 -2.58 -1.27
CA MET A 1 -8.23 -2.25 -2.59
C MET A 1 -7.04 -3.16 -2.85
N PRO A 2 -7.02 -3.97 -3.92
CA PRO A 2 -6.02 -5.03 -4.10
C PRO A 2 -4.61 -4.54 -4.47
N TRP A 3 -4.46 -3.36 -5.11
CA TRP A 3 -3.17 -2.77 -5.49
C TRP A 3 -2.54 -1.86 -4.40
N LYS A 4 -3.19 -1.77 -3.23
CA LYS A 4 -2.76 -0.92 -2.11
C LYS A 4 -2.41 -1.78 -0.91
N TYR A 5 -1.59 -1.24 -0.01
CA TYR A 5 -1.32 -1.89 1.27
C TYR A 5 -2.62 -2.11 2.06
N GLY A 6 -2.66 -3.21 2.82
CA GLY A 6 -3.88 -3.73 3.44
C GLY A 6 -4.61 -2.73 4.36
N PHE A 7 -3.88 -1.78 4.96
CA PHE A 7 -4.46 -0.78 5.86
C PHE A 7 -5.41 0.22 5.16
N LYS A 8 -5.39 0.30 3.83
CA LYS A 8 -6.38 1.08 3.05
C LYS A 8 -7.71 0.36 2.90
N SER A 9 -7.78 -0.94 3.19
CA SER A 9 -9.02 -1.71 3.21
C SER A 9 -9.61 -1.67 4.62
N VAL A 10 -10.40 -0.64 4.88
CA VAL A 10 -11.10 -0.45 6.17
C VAL A 10 -12.06 -1.61 6.43
N LYS A 11 -12.16 -2.02 7.71
CA LYS A 11 -13.06 -3.09 8.16
C LYS A 11 -14.28 -2.50 8.86
N SER A 12 -15.40 -3.22 8.82
CA SER A 12 -16.63 -2.87 9.54
C SER A 12 -17.11 -1.45 9.29
N ILE A 13 -17.25 -1.08 8.01
CA ILE A 13 -17.68 0.26 7.59
C ILE A 13 -19.13 0.51 8.04
N VAL A 14 -19.33 1.57 8.83
CA VAL A 14 -20.67 2.00 9.27
C VAL A 14 -21.16 3.26 8.54
N ARG A 15 -20.25 4.00 7.90
CA ARG A 15 -20.55 5.25 7.19
C ARG A 15 -19.61 5.44 6.01
N ILE A 16 -20.17 5.95 4.92
CA ILE A 16 -19.43 6.47 3.75
C ILE A 16 -19.86 7.93 3.55
N SER A 17 -18.92 8.81 3.25
CA SER A 17 -19.21 10.22 2.98
C SER A 17 -18.36 10.70 1.82
N LEU A 18 -18.99 11.45 0.92
CA LEU A 18 -18.32 12.15 -0.17
C LEU A 18 -17.94 13.53 0.32
N VAL A 19 -16.66 13.88 0.20
CA VAL A 19 -16.08 15.12 0.70
C VAL A 19 -15.27 15.77 -0.42
N SER A 20 -15.21 17.11 -0.45
CA SER A 20 -14.48 17.88 -1.46
C SER A 20 -12.96 17.88 -1.23
N GLU A 21 -12.53 17.72 0.01
CA GLU A 21 -11.11 17.74 0.41
C GLU A 21 -10.62 16.35 0.81
N GLN A 22 -9.32 16.10 0.65
CA GLN A 22 -8.70 14.84 1.02
C GLN A 22 -8.79 14.59 2.54
N PRO A 23 -9.51 13.55 3.01
CA PRO A 23 -9.62 13.29 4.43
C PRO A 23 -8.32 12.69 4.99
N LYS A 24 -8.07 12.92 6.28
CA LYS A 24 -6.99 12.22 7.00
C LYS A 24 -7.35 10.74 7.18
N THR A 25 -6.34 9.87 7.07
CA THR A 25 -6.51 8.42 7.29
C THR A 25 -5.95 8.01 8.64
N THR A 26 -6.46 6.93 9.24
CA THR A 26 -6.06 6.49 10.58
C THR A 26 -4.55 6.30 10.72
N TRP A 27 -3.93 5.54 9.82
CA TRP A 27 -2.49 5.25 9.88
C TRP A 27 -1.61 6.47 9.60
N GLN A 28 -2.01 7.31 8.64
CA GLN A 28 -1.33 8.59 8.38
C GLN A 28 -1.41 9.54 9.58
N SER A 29 -2.52 9.51 10.32
CA SER A 29 -2.69 10.37 11.51
C SER A 29 -1.83 9.91 12.69
N ILE A 30 -1.49 8.62 12.75
CA ILE A 30 -0.67 8.01 13.80
C ILE A 30 0.83 8.14 13.47
N ALA A 31 1.21 7.87 12.22
CA ALA A 31 2.61 7.88 11.78
C ALA A 31 2.72 8.37 10.32
N ALA A 32 2.59 9.68 10.13
CA ALA A 32 2.58 10.33 8.82
C ALA A 32 3.89 10.15 8.02
N ASN A 33 5.00 9.87 8.70
CA ASN A 33 6.31 9.58 8.10
C ASN A 33 6.43 8.15 7.56
N GLU A 34 5.51 7.26 7.94
CA GLU A 34 5.51 5.84 7.58
C GLU A 34 4.39 5.47 6.61
N TYR A 35 3.23 6.12 6.74
CA TYR A 35 2.02 5.78 5.99
C TYR A 35 1.42 7.03 5.33
N GLY A 36 1.53 7.15 4.01
CA GLY A 36 0.85 8.21 3.28
C GLY A 36 -0.55 7.86 2.83
N PHE A 37 -1.12 8.76 2.03
CA PHE A 37 -2.52 8.70 1.67
C PHE A 37 -2.80 7.64 0.59
N TYR A 38 -2.01 7.56 -0.47
CA TYR A 38 -2.29 6.67 -1.59
C TYR A 38 -1.91 5.22 -1.30
N ALA A 39 -0.77 4.96 -0.66
CA ALA A 39 -0.38 3.64 -0.18
C ALA A 39 -0.46 2.54 -1.27
N ASN A 40 -0.03 2.89 -2.48
CA ASN A 40 0.12 1.94 -3.57
C ASN A 40 1.27 0.97 -3.25
N VAL A 41 1.08 -0.32 -3.52
CA VAL A 41 2.16 -1.30 -3.36
C VAL A 41 3.27 -0.96 -4.35
N ASN A 42 4.47 -0.68 -3.84
CA ASN A 42 5.61 -0.27 -4.64
C ASN A 42 6.91 -0.88 -4.09
N PRO A 43 7.54 -1.84 -4.78
CA PRO A 43 8.77 -2.49 -4.32
C PRO A 43 9.98 -1.54 -4.33
N MET A 44 9.90 -0.39 -5.01
CA MET A 44 11.00 0.57 -5.15
C MET A 44 10.98 1.66 -4.07
N VAL A 45 10.02 1.61 -3.15
CA VAL A 45 9.88 2.55 -2.02
C VAL A 45 9.77 1.76 -0.74
N ASP A 46 10.84 1.79 0.03
CA ASP A 46 10.93 1.07 1.30
C ASP A 46 10.16 1.80 2.41
N HIS A 47 9.68 1.01 3.36
CA HIS A 47 9.18 1.56 4.61
C HIS A 47 10.36 2.05 5.45
N PRO A 48 10.23 3.08 6.30
CA PRO A 48 11.35 3.59 7.11
C PRO A 48 12.06 2.55 7.98
N ARG A 49 11.40 1.43 8.27
CA ARG A 49 11.87 0.36 9.17
C ARG A 49 12.20 -0.96 8.46
N TRP A 50 11.80 -1.16 7.19
CA TRP A 50 12.04 -2.41 6.46
C TRP A 50 11.89 -2.22 4.95
N THR A 51 12.50 -3.13 4.19
CA THR A 51 12.35 -3.12 2.73
C THR A 51 11.00 -3.67 2.28
N GLN A 52 10.44 -3.07 1.23
CA GLN A 52 9.21 -3.52 0.57
C GLN A 52 9.48 -4.37 -0.68
N ALA A 53 10.76 -4.59 -1.04
CA ALA A 53 11.14 -5.33 -2.24
C ALA A 53 10.71 -6.80 -2.24
N ARG A 54 10.52 -7.39 -1.06
CA ARG A 54 10.11 -8.80 -0.88
C ARG A 54 8.96 -8.92 0.10
N GLU A 55 8.09 -9.88 -0.15
CA GLU A 55 6.97 -10.22 0.69
C GLU A 55 7.01 -11.71 1.10
N ARG A 56 6.37 -12.01 2.22
CA ARG A 56 6.17 -13.39 2.68
C ARG A 56 4.76 -13.84 2.30
N ARG A 57 4.67 -14.75 1.33
CA ARG A 57 3.40 -15.35 0.92
C ARG A 57 2.96 -16.37 1.97
N LEU A 58 1.73 -16.22 2.44
CA LEU A 58 1.12 -17.17 3.39
C LEU A 58 0.42 -18.30 2.63
N PRO A 59 0.40 -19.54 3.18
CA PRO A 59 1.08 -19.96 4.41
C PRO A 59 2.61 -20.10 4.19
N SER A 60 3.37 -19.83 5.23
CA SER A 60 4.82 -20.01 5.28
C SER A 60 5.18 -20.96 6.42
N GLY A 61 6.03 -21.96 6.18
CA GLY A 61 6.50 -22.86 7.25
C GLY A 61 7.48 -22.18 8.20
N LEU A 62 7.59 -22.67 9.44
CA LEU A 62 8.51 -22.13 10.46
C LEU A 62 9.98 -22.10 10.01
N PHE A 63 10.40 -23.08 9.20
CA PHE A 63 11.79 -23.22 8.74
C PHE A 63 11.98 -22.96 7.24
N SER A 64 10.90 -22.64 6.52
CA SER A 64 10.95 -22.33 5.09
C SER A 64 10.01 -21.16 4.79
N PRO A 65 10.50 -19.91 4.97
CA PRO A 65 9.71 -18.74 4.67
C PRO A 65 9.50 -18.66 3.15
N ASN A 66 8.24 -18.70 2.72
CA ASN A 66 7.85 -18.52 1.33
C ASN A 66 7.99 -17.04 0.94
N LEU A 67 9.22 -16.62 0.68
CA LEU A 67 9.58 -15.26 0.27
C LEU A 67 9.48 -15.14 -1.26
N ARG A 68 8.85 -14.07 -1.72
CA ARG A 68 8.73 -13.73 -3.15
C ARG A 68 8.96 -12.24 -3.34
N GLU A 69 9.33 -11.84 -4.55
CA GLU A 69 9.46 -10.43 -4.89
C GLU A 69 8.09 -9.76 -4.93
N THR A 70 8.01 -8.58 -4.32
CA THR A 70 6.79 -7.76 -4.32
C THR A 70 6.61 -7.17 -5.71
N LYS A 71 5.41 -7.30 -6.27
CA LYS A 71 5.08 -6.73 -7.58
C LYS A 71 4.62 -5.29 -7.46
N MET A 72 4.96 -4.46 -8.44
CA MET A 72 4.40 -3.11 -8.58
C MET A 72 2.88 -3.16 -8.65
N PHE A 73 2.19 -2.27 -7.92
CA PHE A 73 0.73 -2.28 -7.76
C PHE A 73 0.15 -3.65 -7.36
N ASN A 74 0.94 -4.48 -6.66
CA ASN A 74 0.58 -5.86 -6.32
C ASN A 74 0.24 -6.73 -7.54
N GLY A 75 0.82 -6.42 -8.70
CA GLY A 75 0.59 -7.12 -9.96
C GLY A 75 -0.56 -6.59 -10.81
N TYR A 76 -1.18 -5.46 -10.43
CA TYR A 76 -2.30 -4.84 -11.15
C TYR A 76 -1.87 -3.59 -11.95
N GLU A 77 -0.62 -3.55 -12.40
CA GLU A 77 -0.05 -2.36 -13.06
C GLU A 77 -0.76 -2.01 -14.37
N GLU A 78 -1.15 -3.02 -15.17
CA GLU A 78 -1.83 -2.82 -16.45
C GLU A 78 -3.22 -2.19 -16.25
N GLU A 79 -3.90 -2.52 -15.15
CA GLU A 79 -5.26 -2.07 -14.86
C GLU A 79 -5.29 -0.71 -14.17
N VAL A 80 -4.31 -0.40 -13.32
CA VAL A 80 -4.34 0.81 -12.46
C VAL A 80 -3.22 1.81 -12.73
N GLY A 81 -2.20 1.45 -13.48
CA GLY A 81 -1.03 2.31 -13.73
C GLY A 81 -1.41 3.65 -14.36
N ALA A 82 -2.38 3.63 -15.29
CA ALA A 82 -2.88 4.84 -15.95
C ALA A 82 -3.49 5.86 -14.98
N LEU A 83 -4.08 5.42 -13.85
CA LEU A 83 -4.69 6.31 -12.85
C LEU A 83 -3.66 7.15 -12.10
N TYR A 84 -2.40 6.72 -12.10
CA TYR A 84 -1.30 7.35 -11.37
C TYR A 84 -0.20 7.88 -12.30
N ALA A 85 -0.44 7.91 -13.62
CA ALA A 85 0.53 8.38 -14.59
C ALA A 85 0.92 9.85 -14.31
N GLY A 86 2.23 10.12 -14.28
CA GLY A 86 2.76 11.46 -14.00
C GLY A 86 2.82 11.84 -12.52
N MET A 87 2.35 10.98 -11.60
CA MET A 87 2.48 11.22 -10.16
C MET A 87 3.86 10.80 -9.63
N ASN A 88 4.33 11.48 -8.58
CA ASN A 88 5.55 11.08 -7.88
C ASN A 88 5.23 10.03 -6.81
N LEU A 89 5.26 8.77 -7.21
CA LEU A 89 4.96 7.62 -6.34
C LEU A 89 5.95 7.44 -5.16
N ARG A 90 7.07 8.18 -5.12
CA ARG A 90 7.98 8.22 -3.96
C ARG A 90 7.63 9.28 -2.94
N LYS A 91 6.83 10.28 -3.31
CA LYS A 91 6.33 11.31 -2.40
C LYS A 91 4.94 10.95 -1.88
N ASP A 92 4.21 10.16 -2.66
CA ASP A 92 2.82 9.78 -2.44
C ASP A 92 2.65 8.33 -1.93
N TYR A 93 3.66 7.77 -1.23
CA TYR A 93 3.64 6.39 -0.71
C TYR A 93 2.86 6.24 0.59
#